data_AF-A0A2T0PT25-F1
#
_entry.id   AF-A0A2T0PT25-F1
#
_cell.length_a   1.000
_cell.length_b   1.000
_cell.length_c   1.000
_cell.angle_alpha   90.00
_cell.angle_beta   90.00
_cell.angle_gamma   90.00
#
_symmetry.space_group_name_H-M   'P 1'
#
loop_
_entity.id
_entity.type
_entity.pdbx_description
1 polymer ?
#
loop_
_entity_poly.entity_id
_entity_poly.type
_entity_poly.pdbx_seq_one_letter_code
_entity_poly.pdbx_strand_id
1 'polypeptide(L)' 'MIDIKPGQQVIWTPHNNRQGIYFDARVIEVLDDGQYAEIHAYNGFRDVVAVAELREA' A
#
# COMPACT_ATOMS: atom_id res chain seq x y z
N MET A 1 13.46 1.82 -7.95
CA MET A 1 13.00 1.06 -6.77
C MET A 1 12.41 2.09 -5.84
N ILE A 2 11.13 2.00 -5.49
CA ILE A 2 10.49 2.97 -4.59
C ILE A 2 10.88 2.58 -3.16
N ASP A 3 11.42 3.52 -2.40
CA ASP A 3 11.83 3.35 -1.01
C ASP A 3 10.62 3.66 -0.10
N ILE A 4 9.77 2.67 0.14
CA ILE A 4 8.56 2.81 0.95
C ILE A 4 8.89 2.78 2.45
N LYS A 5 8.31 3.71 3.22
CA LYS A 5 8.57 3.84 4.66
C LYS A 5 7.30 3.84 5.52
N PRO A 6 7.39 3.37 6.78
CA PRO A 6 6.32 3.56 7.76
C PRO A 6 5.88 5.03 7.83
N GLY A 7 4.57 5.25 7.81
CA GLY A 7 3.94 6.57 7.84
C GLY A 7 3.79 7.25 6.48
N GLN A 8 4.36 6.72 5.40
CA GLN A 8 4.25 7.28 4.04
C GLN A 8 2.84 7.11 3.47
N GLN A 9 2.39 8.13 2.73
CA GLN A 9 1.15 8.05 1.95
C GLN A 9 1.45 7.38 0.60
N VAL A 10 0.61 6.42 0.23
CA VAL A 10 0.74 5.61 -0.97
C VAL A 10 -0.62 5.43 -1.63
N ILE A 11 -0.61 5.18 -2.94
CA ILE A 11 -1.76 4.73 -3.68
C ILE A 11 -1.72 3.21 -3.75
N TRP A 12 -2.78 2.56 -3.27
CA TRP A 12 -2.97 1.12 -3.32
C TRP A 12 -4.07 0.75 -4.32
N THR A 13 -3.86 -0.36 -5.04
CA THR A 13 -4.85 -0.96 -5.93
C THR A 13 -5.11 -2.41 -5.50
N PRO A 14 -6.33 -2.77 -5.08
CA PRO A 14 -6.62 -4.15 -4.68
C PRO A 14 -6.47 -5.11 -5.88
N HIS A 15 -5.89 -6.29 -5.64
CA HIS A 15 -5.70 -7.32 -6.67
C HIS A 15 -6.97 -7.71 -7.45
N ASN A 16 -8.15 -7.69 -6.79
CA ASN A 16 -9.43 -8.04 -7.41
C ASN A 16 -10.11 -6.87 -8.16
N ASN A 17 -9.40 -5.77 -8.34
CA ASN A 17 -9.97 -4.54 -8.85
C ASN A 17 -9.86 -4.45 -10.38
N ARG A 18 -10.71 -5.20 -11.08
CA ARG A 18 -10.88 -5.07 -12.54
C ARG A 18 -11.36 -3.68 -13.00
N GLN A 19 -11.72 -2.80 -12.07
CA GLN A 19 -12.27 -1.46 -12.34
C GLN A 19 -11.22 -0.34 -12.22
N GLY A 20 -9.98 -0.62 -11.81
CA GLY A 20 -8.92 0.40 -11.71
C GLY A 20 -9.18 1.47 -10.64
N ILE A 21 -9.89 1.11 -9.56
CA ILE A 21 -10.13 2.02 -8.43
C ILE A 21 -8.85 2.15 -7.58
N TYR A 22 -8.35 3.37 -7.44
CA TYR A 22 -7.19 3.66 -6.62
C TYR A 22 -7.65 4.13 -5.24
N PHE A 23 -7.02 3.63 -4.19
CA PHE A 23 -7.29 4.07 -2.82
C PHE A 23 -6.07 4.75 -2.25
N ASP A 24 -6.27 5.94 -1.68
CA ASP A 24 -5.29 6.55 -0.80
C ASP A 24 -5.14 5.67 0.44
N ALA A 25 -3.90 5.34 0.77
CA ALA A 25 -3.55 4.57 1.94
C ALA A 25 -2.28 5.10 2.61
N ARG A 26 -2.08 4.70 3.86
CA ARG A 26 -0.89 5.02 4.62
C ARG A 26 -0.20 3.73 5.03
N VAL A 27 1.11 3.68 4.81
CA VAL A 27 1.94 2.57 5.26
C VAL A 27 2.05 2.63 6.78
N ILE A 28 1.74 1.54 7.44
CA ILE A 28 1.82 1.38 8.88
C ILE A 28 3.17 0.79 9.25
N GLU A 29 3.54 -0.29 8.59
CA GLU A 29 4.78 -1.04 8.83
C GLU A 29 5.28 -1.64 7.53
N VAL A 30 6.61 -1.81 7.43
CA VAL A 30 7.28 -2.49 6.32
C VAL A 30 7.81 -3.81 6.85
N LEU A 31 7.49 -4.89 6.16
CA LEU A 31 7.73 -6.28 6.57
C LEU A 31 8.67 -6.97 5.59
N ASP A 32 9.25 -8.10 6.02
CA ASP A 32 10.10 -8.99 5.22
C ASP A 32 11.14 -8.24 4.36
N ASP A 33 11.96 -7.43 5.01
CA ASP A 33 13.05 -6.65 4.40
C ASP A 33 12.60 -5.71 3.26
N GLY A 34 11.37 -5.22 3.31
CA GLY A 34 10.84 -4.30 2.31
C GLY A 34 10.09 -4.96 1.15
N GLN A 35 9.80 -6.25 1.25
CA GLN A 35 8.98 -6.94 0.24
C GLN A 35 7.49 -6.65 0.42
N TYR A 36 7.03 -6.55 1.66
CA TYR A 36 5.63 -6.32 2.01
C TYR A 36 5.46 -5.08 2.87
N ALA A 37 4.28 -4.49 2.81
CA ALA A 37 3.90 -3.38 3.66
C ALA A 37 2.47 -3.59 4.16
N GLU A 38 2.27 -3.34 5.46
CA GLU A 38 0.94 -3.19 6.01
C GLU A 38 0.45 -1.77 5.72
N ILE A 39 -0.73 -1.66 5.14
CA ILE A 39 -1.35 -0.38 4.80
C ILE A 39 -2.69 -0.19 5.50
N HIS A 40 -3.05 1.07 5.72
CA HIS A 40 -4.37 1.49 6.16
C HIS A 40 -4.94 2.49 5.15
N ALA A 41 -5.95 2.08 4.40
CA ALA A 41 -6.68 2.92 3.47
C ALA A 41 -7.67 3.84 4.20
N TYR A 42 -7.89 5.05 3.67
CA TYR A 42 -8.75 6.06 4.31
C TYR A 42 -10.23 5.65 4.43
N ASN A 43 -10.66 4.65 3.66
CA ASN A 43 -11.98 4.05 3.76
C ASN A 43 -12.11 3.04 4.93
N GLY A 44 -11.08 2.90 5.76
CA GLY A 44 -11.05 2.01 6.93
C GLY A 44 -10.55 0.59 6.64
N PHE A 45 -10.08 0.31 5.43
CA PHE A 45 -9.49 -0.99 5.10
C PHE A 45 -8.05 -1.09 5.57
N ARG A 46 -7.69 -2.25 6.13
CA ARG A 46 -6.32 -2.61 6.50
C ARG A 46 -5.93 -3.87 5.77
N ASP A 47 -4.77 -3.88 5.12
CA ASP A 47 -4.30 -5.01 4.32
C ASP A 47 -2.78 -5.09 4.32
N VAL A 48 -2.25 -6.27 4.00
CA VAL A 48 -0.80 -6.51 3.79
C VAL A 48 -0.58 -6.76 2.32
N VAL A 49 0.22 -5.90 1.69
CA VAL A 49 0.36 -5.85 0.24
C VAL A 49 1.84 -5.84 -0.16
N ALA A 50 2.14 -6.34 -1.35
CA ALA A 50 3.51 -6.28 -1.86
C ALA A 50 3.89 -4.81 -2.13
N VAL A 51 5.09 -4.41 -1.70
CA VAL A 51 5.61 -3.05 -1.92
C VAL A 51 5.68 -2.71 -3.41
N ALA A 52 5.89 -3.72 -4.27
CA ALA A 52 5.89 -3.57 -5.72
C ALA A 52 4.53 -3.13 -6.31
N GLU A 53 3.43 -3.28 -5.57
CA GLU A 53 2.09 -2.89 -5.99
C GLU A 53 1.68 -1.50 -5.51
N LEU A 54 2.45 -0.95 -4.59
CA LEU A 54 2.25 0.40 -4.08
C LEU A 54 2.83 1.43 -5.04
N ARG A 55 2.17 2.57 -5.12
CA ARG A 55 2.67 3.75 -5.83
C ARG A 55 2.79 4.89 -4.83
N GLU A 56 3.76 5.77 -5.05
CA GLU A 56 3.82 7.04 -4.33
C GLU A 56 2.59 7.87 -4.72
N ALA A 57 1.97 8.52 -3.73
CA ALA A 57 0.80 9.37 -3.93
C ALA A 57 1.15 10.73 -4.55
#